data_AF-A0A845S068-F1
#
_entry.id   AF-A0A845S068-F1
#
_cell.length_a   1.000
_cell.length_b   1.000
_cell.length_c   1.000
_cell.angle_alpha   90.00
_cell.angle_beta   90.00
_cell.angle_gamma   90.00
#
_symmetry.space_group_name_H-M   'P 1'
#
loop_
_entity.id
_entity.type
_entity.pdbx_description
1 polymer ?
#
loop_
_entity_poly.entity_id
_entity_poly.type
_entity_poly.pdbx_seq_one_letter_code
_entity_poly.pdbx_strand_id
1 'polypeptide(L)' 'TKWVAKLRENKTDDNLLLLHMNMTAGHSGASGRFDYLKEIAMEYGFVLKICKMLS' A
#
# COMPACT_ATOMS: atom_id res chain seq x y z
N THR A 1 5.75 -2.10 -19.34
CA THR A 1 6.03 -2.24 -17.89
C THR A 1 4.90 -1.59 -17.10
N LYS A 2 4.31 -2.34 -16.16
CA LYS A 2 3.17 -1.93 -15.33
C LYS A 2 3.48 -0.62 -14.58
N TRP A 3 2.49 0.24 -14.35
CA TRP A 3 2.67 1.66 -13.94
C TRP A 3 3.66 1.89 -12.78
N VAL A 4 3.62 1.06 -11.74
CA VAL A 4 4.54 1.14 -10.60
C VAL A 4 6.00 0.87 -10.99
N ALA A 5 6.27 -0.02 -11.94
CA ALA A 5 7.63 -0.25 -12.43
C ALA A 5 8.16 0.99 -13.15
N LYS A 6 7.33 1.67 -13.95
CA LYS A 6 7.69 2.95 -14.58
C LYS A 6 7.93 4.05 -13.54
N LEU A 7 7.12 4.12 -12.48
CA LEU A 7 7.34 5.07 -11.39
C LEU A 7 8.67 4.82 -10.65
N ARG A 8 9.04 3.56 -10.43
CA ARG A 8 10.34 3.21 -9.81
C ARG A 8 11.52 3.61 -10.70
N GLU A 9 11.41 3.39 -12.00
CA GLU A 9 12.44 3.75 -12.97
C GLU A 9 12.65 5.28 -13.06
N ASN A 10 11.58 6.06 -12.98
CA ASN A 10 11.63 7.52 -13.09
C ASN A 10 11.70 8.25 -11.73
N LYS A 11 11.95 7.52 -10.65
CA LYS A 11 11.97 8.08 -9.30
C LYS A 11 13.22 8.95 -9.08
N THR A 12 13.04 10.16 -8.57
CA THR A 12 14.14 11.14 -8.34
C THR A 12 14.39 11.44 -6.87
N ASP A 13 13.69 10.75 -5.97
CA ASP A 13 13.79 10.95 -4.52
C ASP A 13 13.93 9.61 -3.79
N ASP A 14 14.20 9.66 -2.48
CA ASP A 14 14.36 8.49 -1.63
C ASP A 14 13.08 8.12 -0.85
N ASN A 15 11.92 8.67 -1.22
CA ASN A 15 10.65 8.40 -0.52
C ASN A 15 10.19 6.96 -0.76
N LEU A 16 9.47 6.37 0.20
CA LEU A 16 8.97 5.00 0.05
C LEU A 16 7.90 4.91 -1.05
N LEU A 17 8.05 3.96 -1.99
CA LEU A 17 7.11 3.71 -3.08
C LEU A 17 6.75 2.22 -3.16
N LEU A 18 5.51 1.89 -2.81
CA LEU A 18 5.03 0.52 -2.66
C LEU A 18 3.85 0.23 -3.59
N LEU A 19 3.79 -1.02 -4.07
CA LEU A 19 2.59 -1.63 -4.62
C LEU A 19 2.20 -2.75 -3.66
N HIS A 20 1.14 -2.54 -2.91
CA HIS A 20 0.53 -3.58 -2.09
C HIS A 20 -0.59 -4.25 -2.87
N MET A 21 -0.63 -5.58 -2.84
CA MET A 21 -1.68 -6.36 -3.47
C MET A 21 -2.11 -7.45 -2.50
N ASN A 22 -3.37 -7.39 -2.08
CA ASN A 22 -3.96 -8.48 -1.32
C ASN A 22 -4.25 -9.65 -2.26
N MET A 23 -3.47 -10.71 -2.15
CA MET A 23 -3.58 -11.92 -2.98
C MET A 23 -4.79 -12.81 -2.65
N THR A 24 -5.51 -12.51 -1.57
CA THR A 24 -6.69 -13.25 -1.11
C THR A 24 -8.01 -12.53 -1.42
N ALA A 25 -7.94 -11.27 -1.85
CA ALA A 25 -9.08 -10.42 -2.17
C ALA A 25 -9.36 -10.38 -3.68
N GLY A 26 -10.65 -10.27 -4.03
CA GLY A 26 -11.08 -10.00 -5.41
C GLY A 26 -11.23 -8.50 -5.68
N HIS A 27 -11.88 -8.15 -6.80
CA HIS A 27 -12.13 -6.74 -7.17
C HIS A 27 -12.86 -5.95 -6.08
N SER A 28 -13.77 -6.60 -5.35
CA SER A 28 -14.56 -5.99 -4.28
C SER A 28 -13.88 -6.03 -2.90
N GLY A 29 -12.60 -6.41 -2.83
CA GLY A 29 -11.87 -6.56 -1.57
C GLY A 29 -12.03 -7.94 -0.92
N ALA A 30 -11.61 -8.05 0.33
CA ALA A 30 -11.72 -9.28 1.10
C ALA A 30 -13.17 -9.52 1.55
N SER A 31 -13.62 -10.78 1.50
CA SER A 31 -15.02 -11.15 1.77
C SER A 31 -15.37 -11.25 3.27
N GLY A 32 -14.38 -11.33 4.15
CA GLY A 32 -14.60 -11.41 5.59
C GLY A 32 -15.10 -10.08 6.16
N ARG A 33 -16.08 -10.15 7.07
CA ARG A 33 -16.72 -8.99 7.71
C ARG A 33 -15.73 -7.95 8.25
N PHE A 34 -14.57 -8.38 8.73
CA PHE A 34 -13.56 -7.52 9.34
C PHE A 34 -12.24 -7.49 8.55
N ASP A 35 -12.12 -8.18 7.43
CA ASP A 35 -10.85 -8.24 6.70
C ASP A 35 -10.47 -6.91 6.05
N TYR A 36 -11.46 -6.09 5.68
CA TYR A 36 -11.20 -4.73 5.20
C TYR A 36 -10.48 -3.85 6.24
N LEU A 37 -10.61 -4.15 7.54
CA LEU A 37 -9.89 -3.42 8.59
C LEU A 37 -8.38 -3.61 8.49
N LYS A 38 -7.92 -4.74 7.94
CA LYS A 38 -6.48 -4.99 7.71
C LYS A 38 -5.94 -4.09 6.59
N GLU A 39 -6.72 -3.90 5.52
CA GLU A 39 -6.37 -2.96 4.44
C GLU A 39 -6.30 -1.54 4.99
N ILE A 40 -7.31 -1.12 5.75
CA ILE A 40 -7.33 0.19 6.41
C ILE A 40 -6.11 0.35 7.33
N ALA A 41 -5.82 -0.63 8.19
CA ALA A 41 -4.67 -0.57 9.09
C ALA A 41 -3.34 -0.48 8.32
N MET A 42 -3.22 -1.14 7.17
CA MET A 42 -2.06 -1.05 6.29
C MET A 42 -1.91 0.36 5.70
N GLU A 43 -2.99 0.95 5.18
CA GLU A 43 -2.99 2.31 4.62
C GLU A 43 -2.60 3.35 5.67
N TYR A 44 -3.25 3.34 6.83
CA TYR A 44 -2.91 4.26 7.93
C TYR A 44 -1.50 4.02 8.45
N GLY A 45 -1.06 2.76 8.58
CA GLY A 45 0.31 2.42 8.97
C GLY A 45 1.33 2.99 7.99
N PHE A 46 1.07 2.91 6.69
CA PHE A 46 1.91 3.51 5.67
C PHE A 46 1.97 5.04 5.80
N VAL A 47 0.82 5.70 5.91
CA VAL A 47 0.74 7.17 6.08
C VAL A 47 1.52 7.62 7.32
N LEU A 48 1.28 6.98 8.46
CA LEU A 48 1.98 7.31 9.70
C LEU A 48 3.49 7.06 9.59
N LYS A 49 3.92 6.02 8.87
CA LYS A 49 5.34 5.75 8.64
C LYS A 49 6.00 6.82 7.78
N ILE A 50 5.38 7.23 6.66
CA ILE A 50 5.95 8.27 5.79
C ILE A 50 5.91 9.66 6.43
N CYS A 51 4.93 9.91 7.31
CA CYS A 51 4.87 11.11 8.15
C CYS A 51 5.82 11.07 9.36
N LYS A 52 6.60 10.00 9.54
CA LYS A 52 7.51 9.79 10.69
C LYS A 52 6.81 9.82 12.06
N MET A 53 5.53 9.46 12.09
CA MET A 53 4.74 9.33 13.31
C MET A 53 4.81 7.92 13.91
N LEU A 54 5.37 6.96 13.18
CA LEU A 54 5.76 5.64 13.66
C LEU A 54 7.28 5.53 13.68
N SER A 55 7.85 5.29 14.87
CA SER A 55 9.28 5.02 15.08
C SER A 55 9.66 3.66 14.52
#